data_AF-A0AAV0VGU1-F1
#
_entry.id   AF-A0AAV0VGU1-F1
#
_cell.length_a   1.000
_cell.length_b   1.000
_cell.length_c   1.000
_cell.angle_alpha   90.00
_cell.angle_beta   90.00
_cell.angle_gamma   90.00
#
_symmetry.space_group_name_H-M   'P 1'
#
loop_
_entity.id
_entity.type
_entity.pdbx_description
1 polymer ?
#
loop_
_entity_poly.entity_id
_entity_poly.type
_entity_poly.pdbx_seq_one_letter_code
_entity_poly.pdbx_strand_id
1 'polypeptide(L)'
;MDLAFLVDITTHLNELNVRLQGKNQLISNMFQIITAFELKLKLWQSQVKVNNFMYFPVLAEYNPKNNEEYASLILVLINEFETRFQDFRKNSQLLAIFATPFSVDITAVENKFQVECIELQSSDRYSTQRKIQTVIFIRFL
;
A
#
# COMPACT_ATOMS: atom_id res chain seq x y z
N MET A 1 -16.44 -22.09 0.41
CA MET A 1 -15.08 -21.62 0.07
C MET A 1 -14.42 -22.56 -0.93
N ASP A 2 -14.26 -22.09 -2.16
CA ASP A 2 -13.66 -22.84 -3.26
C ASP A 2 -12.14 -22.75 -3.26
N LEU A 3 -11.48 -23.90 -3.44
CA LEU A 3 -10.03 -23.98 -3.53
C LEU A 3 -9.48 -23.11 -4.68
N ALA A 4 -10.21 -23.01 -5.79
CA ALA A 4 -9.84 -22.19 -6.93
C ALA A 4 -9.70 -20.69 -6.57
N PHE A 5 -10.65 -20.15 -5.79
CA PHE A 5 -10.57 -18.78 -5.28
C PHE A 5 -9.37 -18.61 -4.35
N LEU A 6 -9.10 -19.58 -3.47
CA LEU A 6 -7.96 -19.55 -2.56
C LEU A 6 -6.63 -19.54 -3.31
N VAL A 7 -6.49 -20.32 -4.37
CA VAL A 7 -5.28 -20.35 -5.21
C VAL A 7 -5.04 -18.98 -5.84
N ASP A 8 -6.06 -18.36 -6.44
CA ASP A 8 -5.93 -17.05 -7.07
C ASP A 8 -5.60 -15.95 -6.04
N ILE A 9 -6.33 -15.88 -4.92
CA ILE A 9 -6.11 -14.80 -3.92
C ILE A 9 -4.75 -14.94 -3.23
N THR A 10 -4.29 -16.16 -2.95
CA THR A 10 -2.96 -16.38 -2.37
C THR A 10 -1.84 -16.06 -3.35
N THR A 11 -2.05 -16.28 -4.65
CA THR A 11 -1.11 -15.85 -5.69
C THR A 11 -0.95 -14.34 -5.69
N HIS A 12 -2.05 -13.58 -5.69
CA HIS A 12 -2.02 -12.11 -5.59
C HIS A 12 -1.33 -11.60 -4.32
N LEU A 13 -1.59 -12.25 -3.17
CA LEU A 13 -0.96 -11.91 -1.90
C LEU A 13 0.55 -12.21 -1.90
N ASN A 14 0.97 -13.29 -2.53
CA ASN A 14 2.38 -13.63 -2.68
C ASN A 14 3.12 -12.62 -3.57
N GLU A 15 2.52 -12.19 -4.68
CA GLU A 15 3.07 -11.13 -5.53
C GLU A 15 3.23 -9.81 -4.77
N LEU A 16 2.21 -9.43 -3.98
CA LEU A 16 2.30 -8.29 -3.09
C LEU A 16 3.48 -8.45 -2.12
N ASN A 17 3.55 -9.59 -1.43
CA ASN A 17 4.59 -9.84 -0.43
C ASN A 17 6.00 -9.76 -1.03
N VAL A 18 6.23 -10.33 -2.22
CA VAL A 18 7.50 -10.21 -2.94
C VAL A 18 7.85 -8.76 -3.25
N ARG A 19 6.86 -7.96 -3.69
CA ARG A 19 7.07 -6.53 -3.97
C ARG A 19 7.43 -5.73 -2.71
N LEU A 20 6.82 -6.07 -1.57
CA LEU A 20 7.11 -5.44 -0.28
C LEU A 20 8.50 -5.82 0.26
N GLN A 21 8.97 -7.04 -0.01
CA GLN A 21 10.28 -7.54 0.43
C GLN A 21 11.46 -7.06 -0.43
N GLY A 22 11.24 -6.21 -1.43
CA GLY A 22 12.29 -5.67 -2.27
C GLY A 22 13.38 -4.94 -1.46
N LYS A 23 14.65 -5.14 -1.81
CA LYS A 23 15.78 -4.45 -1.16
C LYS A 23 15.68 -2.93 -1.37
N ASN A 24 16.05 -2.16 -0.35
CA ASN A 24 16.07 -0.68 -0.37
C ASN A 24 14.71 0.01 -0.62
N GLN A 25 13.60 -0.65 -0.28
CA GLN A 25 12.27 -0.03 -0.32
C GLN A 25 12.16 1.07 0.75
N LEU A 26 11.91 2.31 0.32
CA LEU A 26 11.47 3.37 1.24
C LEU A 26 10.07 3.02 1.77
N ILE A 27 9.78 3.43 3.01
CA ILE A 27 8.47 3.19 3.65
C ILE A 27 7.33 3.86 2.85
N SER A 28 7.61 5.00 2.22
CA SER A 28 6.69 5.65 1.27
C SER A 28 6.39 4.77 0.05
N ASN A 29 7.38 4.07 -0.50
CA ASN A 29 7.19 3.14 -1.63
C ASN A 29 6.37 1.92 -1.21
N MET A 30 6.65 1.35 -0.03
CA MET A 30 5.84 0.25 0.51
C MET A 30 4.38 0.66 0.66
N PHE A 31 4.13 1.85 1.19
CA PHE A 31 2.78 2.36 1.36
C PHE A 31 2.05 2.58 0.03
N GLN A 32 2.74 3.07 -1.00
CA GLN A 32 2.19 3.18 -2.35
C GLN A 32 1.84 1.79 -2.94
N ILE A 33 2.69 0.79 -2.73
CA ILE A 33 2.42 -0.59 -3.18
C ILE A 33 1.17 -1.15 -2.51
N ILE A 34 1.05 -0.96 -1.19
CA ILE A 34 -0.12 -1.40 -0.39
C ILE A 34 -1.38 -0.69 -0.89
N THR A 35 -1.33 0.64 -1.05
CA THR A 35 -2.49 1.43 -1.49
C THR A 35 -2.94 1.03 -2.90
N ALA A 36 -1.98 0.78 -3.80
CA ALA A 36 -2.30 0.27 -5.13
C ALA A 36 -2.96 -1.12 -5.08
N PHE A 37 -2.54 -1.99 -4.16
CA PHE A 37 -3.13 -3.32 -3.98
C PHE A 37 -4.56 -3.24 -3.42
N GLU A 38 -4.83 -2.35 -2.47
CA GLU A 38 -6.21 -2.13 -1.97
C GLU A 38 -7.15 -1.65 -3.07
N LEU A 39 -6.68 -0.76 -3.97
CA LEU A 39 -7.46 -0.34 -5.14
C LEU A 39 -7.73 -1.51 -6.08
N LYS A 40 -6.76 -2.40 -6.28
CA LYS A 40 -6.96 -3.65 -7.03
C LYS A 40 -8.02 -4.53 -6.35
N LEU A 41 -7.96 -4.75 -5.04
CA LEU A 41 -8.97 -5.51 -4.30
C LEU A 41 -10.38 -4.92 -4.49
N LYS A 42 -10.53 -3.59 -4.41
CA LYS A 42 -11.82 -2.91 -4.64
C LYS A 42 -12.33 -3.11 -6.07
N LEU A 43 -11.45 -3.03 -7.07
CA LEU A 43 -11.78 -3.32 -8.46
C LEU A 43 -12.20 -4.78 -8.64
N TRP A 44 -11.43 -5.72 -8.11
CA TRP A 44 -11.70 -7.14 -8.18
C TRP A 44 -13.02 -7.51 -7.52
N GLN A 45 -13.31 -6.91 -6.37
CA GLN A 45 -14.59 -7.08 -5.69
C GLN A 45 -15.78 -6.67 -6.58
N SER A 46 -15.69 -5.51 -7.25
CA SER A 46 -16.78 -5.02 -8.10
C SER A 46 -16.94 -5.88 -9.36
N GLN A 47 -15.84 -6.40 -9.91
CA GLN A 47 -15.83 -7.30 -11.06
C GLN A 47 -16.42 -8.67 -10.75
N VAL A 48 -16.03 -9.28 -9.63
CA VAL A 48 -16.58 -10.57 -9.18
C VAL A 48 -18.09 -10.50 -8.98
N LYS A 49 -18.61 -9.37 -8.45
CA LYS A 49 -20.07 -9.15 -8.31
C LYS A 49 -20.82 -9.20 -9.64
N VAL A 50 -20.17 -8.85 -10.76
CA VAL A 50 -20.77 -8.86 -12.11
C VAL A 50 -20.32 -10.04 -12.95
N ASN A 51 -19.93 -11.17 -12.33
CA ASN A 51 -19.44 -12.38 -13.00
C ASN A 51 -18.15 -12.16 -13.84
N ASN A 52 -17.37 -11.13 -13.55
CA ASN A 52 -16.09 -10.90 -14.22
C ASN A 52 -14.94 -11.44 -13.36
N PHE A 53 -14.38 -12.59 -13.79
CA PHE A 53 -13.30 -13.29 -13.12
C PHE A 53 -11.95 -13.13 -13.83
N MET A 54 -11.76 -12.05 -14.60
CA MET A 54 -10.52 -11.81 -15.36
C MET A 54 -9.23 -11.91 -14.52
N TYR A 55 -9.29 -11.56 -13.23
CA TYR A 55 -8.17 -11.62 -12.29
C TYR A 55 -8.18 -12.86 -11.38
N PHE A 56 -9.12 -13.79 -11.59
CA PHE A 56 -9.24 -15.06 -10.89
C PHE A 56 -9.33 -16.18 -11.93
N PRO A 57 -8.26 -16.43 -12.72
CA PRO A 57 -8.29 -17.37 -13.82
C PRO A 57 -8.57 -18.80 -13.36
N VAL A 58 -8.01 -19.23 -12.22
CA VAL A 58 -8.28 -20.58 -11.70
C VAL A 58 -9.74 -20.68 -11.30
N LEU A 59 -10.31 -19.66 -10.65
CA LEU A 59 -11.74 -19.65 -10.34
C LEU A 59 -12.62 -19.67 -11.59
N ALA A 60 -12.26 -18.90 -12.62
CA ALA A 60 -13.02 -18.80 -13.87
C ALA A 60 -13.17 -20.17 -14.59
N GLU A 61 -12.14 -21.01 -14.53
CA GLU A 61 -12.15 -22.36 -15.12
C GLU A 61 -13.15 -23.31 -14.45
N TYR A 62 -13.49 -23.08 -13.17
CA TYR A 62 -14.34 -23.98 -12.38
C TYR A 62 -15.82 -23.57 -12.36
N ASN A 63 -16.21 -22.61 -13.21
CA ASN A 63 -17.58 -22.11 -13.33
C ASN A 63 -18.20 -21.71 -11.96
N PRO A 64 -17.74 -20.60 -11.38
CA PRO A 64 -18.09 -20.18 -10.02
C PRO A 64 -19.60 -20.08 -9.82
N LYS A 65 -20.08 -20.61 -8.69
CA LYS A 65 -21.52 -20.65 -8.37
C LYS A 65 -21.98 -19.57 -7.41
N ASN A 66 -21.06 -18.96 -6.64
CA ASN A 66 -21.39 -18.05 -5.55
C ASN A 66 -20.54 -16.78 -5.52
N ASN A 67 -20.89 -15.83 -6.38
CA ASN A 67 -20.16 -14.57 -6.52
C ASN A 67 -20.21 -13.69 -5.27
N GLU A 68 -21.34 -13.74 -4.54
CA GLU A 68 -21.55 -12.94 -3.34
C GLU A 68 -20.60 -13.37 -2.22
N GLU A 69 -20.35 -14.68 -2.08
CA GLU A 69 -19.39 -15.21 -1.12
C GLU A 69 -17.97 -14.71 -1.43
N TYR A 70 -17.51 -14.81 -2.67
CA TYR A 70 -16.17 -14.30 -3.04
C TYR A 70 -16.05 -12.79 -2.86
N ALA A 71 -17.07 -12.02 -3.27
CA ALA A 71 -17.07 -10.57 -3.10
C ALA A 71 -17.07 -10.17 -1.61
N SER A 72 -17.71 -10.96 -0.74
CA SER A 72 -17.69 -10.78 0.71
C SER A 72 -16.33 -11.12 1.30
N LEU A 73 -15.67 -12.19 0.84
CA LEU A 73 -14.31 -12.52 1.25
C LEU A 73 -13.30 -11.44 0.84
N ILE A 74 -13.42 -10.90 -0.38
CA ILE A 74 -12.60 -9.76 -0.81
C ILE A 74 -12.89 -8.53 0.04
N LEU A 75 -14.15 -8.28 0.46
CA LEU A 75 -14.49 -7.18 1.36
C LEU A 75 -13.78 -7.30 2.72
N VAL A 76 -13.80 -8.50 3.29
CA VAL A 76 -13.09 -8.78 4.55
C VAL A 76 -11.60 -8.47 4.37
N LEU A 77 -11.00 -8.91 3.26
CA LEU A 77 -9.60 -8.62 2.98
C LEU A 77 -9.32 -7.12 2.82
N ILE A 78 -10.19 -6.36 2.15
CA ILE A 78 -10.09 -4.90 2.04
C ILE A 78 -10.07 -4.27 3.44
N ASN A 79 -11.01 -4.66 4.30
CA ASN A 79 -11.12 -4.11 5.66
C ASN A 79 -9.87 -4.43 6.49
N GLU A 80 -9.37 -5.67 6.41
CA GLU A 80 -8.13 -6.08 7.09
C GLU A 80 -6.93 -5.23 6.65
N PHE A 81 -6.79 -4.93 5.35
CA PHE A 81 -5.75 -4.04 4.85
C PHE A 81 -5.93 -2.61 5.37
N GLU A 82 -7.15 -2.06 5.29
CA GLU A 82 -7.44 -0.70 5.73
C GLU A 82 -7.16 -0.52 7.23
N THR A 83 -7.53 -1.51 8.06
CA THR A 83 -7.22 -1.54 9.49
C THR A 83 -5.72 -1.70 9.74
N ARG A 84 -5.07 -2.68 9.11
CA ARG A 84 -3.65 -2.97 9.34
C ARG A 84 -2.73 -1.81 8.96
N PHE A 85 -3.08 -1.05 7.92
CA PHE A 85 -2.26 0.04 7.40
C PHE A 85 -2.82 1.43 7.72
N GLN A 86 -3.73 1.53 8.69
CA GLN A 86 -4.35 2.80 9.07
C GLN A 86 -3.32 3.84 9.53
N ASP A 87 -2.27 3.44 10.24
CA ASP A 87 -1.24 4.36 10.74
C ASP A 87 -0.39 4.97 9.62
N PHE A 88 -0.19 4.25 8.51
CA PHE A 88 0.45 4.83 7.33
C PHE A 88 -0.41 5.94 6.71
N ARG A 89 -1.75 5.78 6.74
CA ARG A 89 -2.68 6.84 6.27
C ARG A 89 -2.64 8.05 7.19
N LYS A 90 -2.63 7.85 8.51
CA LYS A 90 -2.50 8.93 9.50
C LYS A 90 -1.20 9.72 9.30
N ASN A 91 -0.14 9.06 8.86
CA ASN A 91 1.17 9.65 8.59
C ASN A 91 1.43 9.93 7.10
N SER A 92 0.40 9.96 6.26
CA SER A 92 0.55 10.07 4.79
C SER A 92 1.29 11.34 4.35
N GLN A 93 1.07 12.47 5.02
CA GLN A 93 1.80 13.71 4.72
C GLN A 93 3.30 13.58 5.03
N LEU A 94 3.64 12.95 6.15
CA LEU A 94 5.02 12.68 6.53
C LEU A 94 5.69 11.72 5.52
N LEU A 95 4.98 10.67 5.09
CA LEU A 95 5.45 9.77 4.04
C LEU A 95 5.66 10.48 2.69
N ALA A 96 4.81 11.46 2.36
CA ALA A 96 4.95 12.26 1.15
C ALA A 96 6.18 13.19 1.21
N ILE A 97 6.41 13.86 2.35
CA ILE A 97 7.63 14.64 2.60
C ILE A 97 8.86 13.74 2.39
N PHE A 98 8.85 12.51 2.89
CA PHE A 98 9.98 11.59 2.73
C PHE A 98 10.15 11.02 1.31
N ALA A 99 9.08 10.91 0.54
CA ALA A 99 9.18 10.52 -0.87
C ALA A 99 9.89 11.60 -1.70
N THR A 100 9.66 12.88 -1.37
CA THR A 100 10.17 14.02 -2.12
C THR A 100 10.69 15.15 -1.21
N PRO A 101 11.69 14.90 -0.34
CA PRO A 101 12.06 15.85 0.72
C PRO A 101 12.63 17.16 0.17
N PHE A 102 13.24 17.11 -1.02
CA PHE A 102 13.88 18.26 -1.66
C PHE A 102 12.96 19.09 -2.56
N SER A 103 11.75 18.60 -2.83
CA SER A 103 10.79 19.25 -3.74
C SER A 103 9.40 19.35 -3.12
N VAL A 104 9.28 19.14 -1.81
CA VAL A 104 8.02 19.32 -1.11
C VAL A 104 7.69 20.80 -1.01
N ASP A 105 6.44 21.15 -1.30
CA ASP A 105 5.93 22.50 -1.09
C ASP A 105 5.77 22.75 0.42
N ILE A 106 6.65 23.60 0.97
CA ILE A 106 6.66 23.96 2.39
C ILE A 106 5.30 24.52 2.83
N THR A 107 4.58 25.23 1.95
CA THR A 107 3.30 25.85 2.29
C THR A 107 2.14 24.84 2.39
N ALA A 108 2.28 23.68 1.74
CA ALA A 108 1.32 22.57 1.79
C ALA A 108 1.60 21.57 2.93
N VAL A 109 2.69 21.74 3.67
CA VAL A 109 3.09 20.91 4.80
C VAL A 109 2.50 21.45 6.10
N GLU A 110 2.09 20.56 7.02
CA GLU A 110 1.65 20.95 8.37
C GLU A 110 2.71 21.84 9.05
N ASN A 111 2.27 22.94 9.69
CA ASN A 111 3.15 23.95 10.30
C ASN A 111 4.30 23.36 11.15
N LYS A 112 4.02 22.27 11.87
CA LYS A 112 5.00 21.59 12.74
C LYS A 112 6.19 20.98 12.01
N PHE A 113 6.11 20.77 10.70
CA PHE A 113 7.17 20.17 9.88
C PHE A 113 7.83 21.16 8.91
N GLN A 114 7.31 22.37 8.75
CA GLN A 114 7.78 23.34 7.74
C GLN A 114 9.24 23.73 7.94
N VAL A 115 9.64 24.03 9.18
CA VAL A 115 11.03 24.40 9.52
C VAL A 115 11.98 23.24 9.27
N GLU A 116 11.61 22.03 9.70
CA GLU A 116 12.39 20.80 9.45
C GLU A 116 12.55 20.54 7.93
N CYS A 117 11.51 20.79 7.12
CA CYS A 117 11.60 20.68 5.67
C CYS A 117 12.55 21.70 5.04
N ILE A 118 12.56 22.96 5.51
CA ILE A 118 13.49 23.99 5.05
C ILE A 118 14.95 23.59 5.34
N GLU A 119 15.21 23.10 6.56
CA GLU A 119 16.54 22.61 6.95
C GLU A 119 16.96 21.39 6.11
N LEU A 120 16.04 20.46 5.86
CA LEU A 120 16.30 19.30 5.01
C LEU A 120 16.63 19.71 3.55
N GLN A 121 15.91 20.69 3.00
CA GLN A 121 16.12 21.20 1.63
C GLN A 121 17.44 21.94 1.45
N SER A 122 17.94 22.60 2.50
CA SER A 122 19.21 23.34 2.49
C SER A 122 20.45 22.46 2.71
N SER A 123 20.29 21.20 3.12
CA SER A 123 21.39 20.31 3.48
C SER A 123 21.96 19.51 2.30
N ASP A 124 23.28 19.28 2.29
CA ASP A 124 23.98 18.57 1.21
C ASP A 124 23.50 17.11 1.04
N ARG A 125 23.13 16.78 -0.20
CA ARG A 125 22.40 15.58 -0.67
C ARG A 125 22.85 14.23 -0.09
N TYR A 126 24.12 14.07 0.29
CA TYR A 126 24.71 12.79 0.69
C TYR A 126 24.56 12.45 2.19
N SER A 127 24.44 13.43 3.08
CA SER A 127 24.38 13.19 4.52
C SER A 127 22.94 12.95 5.04
N THR A 128 21.95 13.47 4.31
CA THR A 128 20.55 13.54 4.72
C THR A 128 19.77 12.25 4.44
N GLN A 129 20.09 11.55 3.34
CA GLN A 129 19.37 10.34 2.95
C GLN A 129 19.59 9.16 3.93
N ARG A 130 20.74 9.12 4.62
CA ARG A 130 20.99 8.17 5.73
C ARG A 130 20.30 8.56 7.02
N LYS A 131 20.20 9.86 7.35
CA LYS A 131 19.53 10.34 8.57
C LYS A 131 18.02 10.09 8.51
N ILE A 132 17.41 10.26 7.34
CA ILE A 132 15.97 10.04 7.13
C ILE A 132 15.56 8.58 7.41
N GLN A 133 16.36 7.59 7.00
CA GLN A 133 16.09 6.18 7.32
C GLN A 133 16.11 5.91 8.83
N THR A 134 17.02 6.53 9.57
CA THR A 134 17.15 6.36 11.03
C THR A 134 16.00 7.03 11.80
N VAL A 135 15.58 8.23 11.39
CA VAL A 135 14.49 8.96 12.07
C VAL A 135 13.16 8.22 11.96
N ILE A 136 12.90 7.53 10.84
CA ILE A 136 11.66 6.77 10.65
C ILE A 136 11.67 5.49 11.49
N PHE A 137 12.79 4.77 11.58
CA PHE A 137 12.87 3.57 12.42
C PHE A 137 12.61 3.87 13.91
N ILE A 138 13.04 5.05 14.38
CA ILE A 138 12.88 5.45 15.79
C ILE A 138 11.47 6.00 16.09
N ARG A 139 10.78 6.62 15.12
CA ARG A 139 9.43 7.18 15.33
C ARG A 139 8.28 6.18 15.13
N PHE A 140 8.57 4.99 14.60
CA PHE A 140 7.59 3.91 14.37
C PHE A 140 7.79 2.69 15.31
N LEU A 141 8.66 2.81 16.32
CA LEU A 141 8.76 1.93 17.50
C LEU A 141 8.26 2.69 18.73
#